data_AF-A0A8J4F5A5-F1
#
_entry.id   AF-A0A8J4F5A5-F1
#
_cell.length_a   1.000
_cell.length_b   1.000
_cell.length_c   1.000
_cell.angle_alpha   90.00
_cell.angle_beta   90.00
_cell.angle_gamma   90.00
#
_symmetry.space_group_name_H-M   'P 1'
#
loop_
_entity.id
_entity.type
_entity.pdbx_description
1 polymer ?
#
loop_
_entity_poly.entity_id
_entity_poly.type
_entity_poly.pdbx_seq_one_letter_code
_entity_poly.pdbx_strand_id
1 'polypeptide(L)'
;MMAGDFSSTEREILAMGVCLKWIEASQPELTMSGTIQYQTDSQSAMFCVLGMKGAAPCLRAVDQLLCWCAERDLELEVVWYPRESDFQEAADALSKHPDLTQWQLRAEVFNSLWIEPCLGGQQPTVDAFADERSTKLPKFYSPTWSPISAGIDTFAQPWGGPEQLLYINPPFQLMG
;
A
#
# COMPACT_ATOMS: atom_id res chain seq x y z
N MET A 1 7.31 0.12 -0.01
CA MET A 1 7.81 -1.16 0.57
C MET A 1 9.01 -1.58 -0.25
N MET A 2 10.25 -1.57 0.29
CA MET A 2 11.41 -1.99 -0.50
C MET A 2 11.44 -3.53 -0.60
N ALA A 3 11.55 -4.06 -1.81
CA ALA A 3 11.41 -5.50 -2.10
C ALA A 3 12.46 -6.40 -1.42
N GLY A 4 13.54 -5.83 -0.87
CA GLY A 4 14.65 -6.55 -0.25
C GLY A 4 14.47 -6.96 1.22
N ASP A 5 13.47 -6.40 1.92
CA ASP A 5 13.35 -6.60 3.38
C ASP A 5 12.51 -7.83 3.76
N PHE A 6 11.80 -8.43 2.80
CA PHE A 6 10.84 -9.51 3.04
C PHE A 6 11.14 -10.74 2.17
N SER A 7 10.89 -11.91 2.73
CA SER A 7 10.94 -13.16 1.95
C SER A 7 9.83 -13.19 0.89
N SER A 8 9.98 -14.01 -0.15
CA SER A 8 8.93 -14.15 -1.18
C SER A 8 7.59 -14.57 -0.57
N THR A 9 7.60 -15.58 0.31
CA THR A 9 6.40 -16.06 1.01
C THR A 9 5.74 -14.97 1.86
N GLU A 10 6.55 -14.16 2.53
CA GLU A 10 6.04 -13.06 3.35
C GLU A 10 5.36 -11.99 2.51
N ARG A 11 5.92 -11.63 1.36
CA ARG A 11 5.29 -10.68 0.43
C ARG A 11 3.93 -11.17 -0.06
N GLU A 12 3.81 -12.47 -0.38
CA GLU A 12 2.54 -13.07 -0.80
C GLU A 12 1.46 -12.99 0.29
N ILE A 13 1.82 -13.29 1.54
CA ILE A 13 0.87 -13.21 2.67
C ILE A 13 0.46 -11.75 2.92
N LEU A 14 1.41 -10.81 2.85
CA LEU A 14 1.09 -9.39 3.00
C LEU A 14 0.19 -8.88 1.86
N ALA A 15 0.40 -9.38 0.63
CA ALA A 15 -0.45 -9.06 -0.51
C ALA A 15 -1.91 -9.50 -0.27
N MET A 16 -2.13 -10.70 0.28
CA MET A 16 -3.48 -11.17 0.68
C MET A 16 -4.17 -10.15 1.60
N GLY A 17 -3.47 -9.68 2.64
CA GLY A 17 -4.01 -8.70 3.57
C GLY A 17 -4.31 -7.34 2.93
N VAL A 18 -3.50 -6.90 1.96
CA VAL A 18 -3.77 -5.67 1.20
C VAL A 18 -5.02 -5.82 0.34
N CYS A 19 -5.21 -6.96 -0.33
CA CYS A 19 -6.41 -7.23 -1.12
C CYS A 19 -7.68 -7.17 -0.27
N LEU A 20 -7.68 -7.78 0.93
CA LEU A 20 -8.83 -7.75 1.82
C LEU A 20 -9.22 -6.32 2.26
N LYS A 21 -8.22 -5.51 2.63
CA LYS A 21 -8.45 -4.09 2.97
C LYS A 21 -8.98 -3.27 1.79
N TRP A 22 -8.53 -3.59 0.58
CA TRP A 22 -9.05 -2.94 -0.62
C TRP A 22 -10.53 -3.30 -0.87
N ILE A 23 -10.92 -4.56 -0.68
CA ILE A 23 -12.33 -4.98 -0.77
C ILE A 23 -13.15 -4.26 0.30
N GLU A 24 -12.70 -4.23 1.57
CA GLU A 24 -13.41 -3.55 2.66
C GLU A 24 -13.71 -2.09 2.31
N ALA A 25 -12.75 -1.41 1.71
CA ALA A 25 -12.94 0.00 1.42
C ALA A 25 -13.67 0.29 0.11
N SER A 26 -13.66 -0.66 -0.84
CA SER A 26 -14.35 -0.51 -2.13
C SER A 26 -15.79 -1.02 -2.08
N GLN A 27 -16.03 -2.10 -1.33
CA GLN A 27 -17.28 -2.86 -1.23
C GLN A 27 -17.42 -3.41 0.21
N PRO A 28 -17.64 -2.54 1.21
CA PRO A 28 -17.65 -2.93 2.62
C PRO A 28 -18.67 -4.03 2.92
N GLU A 29 -19.78 -4.08 2.21
CA GLU A 29 -20.81 -5.11 2.34
C GLU A 29 -20.31 -6.53 2.10
N LEU A 30 -19.24 -6.70 1.31
CA LEU A 30 -18.64 -8.02 1.03
C LEU A 30 -17.69 -8.49 2.14
N THR A 31 -17.30 -7.60 3.07
CA THR A 31 -16.35 -7.90 4.14
C THR A 31 -16.96 -7.87 5.54
N MET A 32 -18.29 -7.92 5.65
CA MET A 32 -18.99 -7.88 6.95
C MET A 32 -19.26 -9.27 7.55
N SER A 33 -19.32 -10.31 6.72
CA SER A 33 -19.49 -11.71 7.11
C SER A 33 -19.43 -12.62 5.88
N GLY A 34 -18.93 -13.84 6.01
CA GLY A 34 -18.98 -14.86 4.95
C GLY A 34 -17.62 -15.42 4.57
N THR A 35 -17.50 -16.00 3.38
CA THR A 35 -16.29 -16.68 2.92
C THR A 35 -15.64 -15.92 1.77
N ILE A 36 -14.35 -15.62 1.92
CA ILE A 36 -13.51 -15.03 0.86
C ILE A 36 -12.50 -16.08 0.40
N GLN A 37 -12.51 -16.37 -0.90
CA GLN A 37 -11.51 -17.23 -1.51
C GLN A 37 -10.40 -16.39 -2.15
N TYR A 38 -9.16 -16.62 -1.71
CA TYR A 38 -7.96 -16.04 -2.29
C TYR A 38 -7.19 -17.09 -3.10
N GLN A 39 -6.91 -16.78 -4.37
CA GLN A 39 -6.17 -17.65 -5.28
C GLN A 39 -4.71 -17.21 -5.37
N THR A 40 -3.77 -18.12 -5.11
CA THR A 40 -2.32 -17.84 -5.15
C THR A 40 -1.58 -18.89 -5.96
N ASP A 41 -0.54 -18.50 -6.70
CA ASP A 41 0.38 -19.44 -7.33
C ASP A 41 1.49 -19.91 -6.35
N SER A 42 1.58 -19.27 -5.18
CA SER A 42 2.56 -19.56 -4.14
C SER A 42 2.08 -20.66 -3.19
N GLN A 43 2.45 -21.90 -3.49
CA GLN A 43 2.19 -23.04 -2.60
C GLN A 43 2.77 -22.80 -1.20
N SER A 44 3.94 -22.18 -1.10
CA SER A 44 4.57 -21.84 0.18
C SER A 44 3.71 -20.89 1.01
N ALA A 45 3.10 -19.87 0.39
CA ALA A 45 2.20 -18.95 1.09
C ALA A 45 0.91 -19.66 1.52
N MET A 46 0.30 -20.44 0.60
CA MET A 46 -0.87 -21.26 0.91
C MET A 46 -0.62 -22.18 2.11
N PHE A 47 0.46 -22.97 2.09
CA PHE A 47 0.79 -23.86 3.21
C PHE A 47 1.14 -23.11 4.49
N CYS A 48 1.69 -21.90 4.39
CA CYS A 48 2.00 -21.09 5.56
C CYS A 48 0.72 -20.62 6.27
N VAL A 49 -0.27 -20.15 5.50
CA VAL A 49 -1.58 -19.72 6.02
C VAL A 49 -2.36 -20.93 6.55
N LEU A 50 -2.59 -21.95 5.72
CA LEU A 50 -3.41 -23.12 6.09
C LEU A 50 -2.78 -23.95 7.20
N GLY A 51 -1.46 -24.10 7.17
CA GLY A 51 -0.71 -24.89 8.13
C GLY A 51 -0.30 -24.14 9.39
N MET A 52 -0.48 -22.81 9.42
CA MET A 52 0.04 -21.91 10.47
C MET A 52 1.51 -22.19 10.79
N LYS A 53 2.32 -22.42 9.75
CA LYS A 53 3.72 -22.86 9.86
C LYS A 53 4.60 -22.07 8.92
N GLY A 54 5.74 -21.60 9.42
CA GLY A 54 6.68 -20.86 8.60
C GLY A 54 7.73 -20.15 9.45
N ALA A 55 8.53 -19.31 8.80
CA ALA A 55 9.44 -18.42 9.51
C ALA A 55 8.65 -17.40 10.36
N ALA A 56 9.26 -16.91 11.44
CA ALA A 56 8.61 -15.98 12.36
C ALA A 56 8.00 -14.73 11.69
N PRO A 57 8.62 -14.09 10.68
CA PRO A 57 7.99 -12.97 9.96
C PRO A 57 6.71 -13.37 9.22
N CYS A 58 6.71 -14.52 8.52
CA CYS A 58 5.51 -15.03 7.87
C CYS A 58 4.39 -15.33 8.86
N LEU A 59 4.72 -15.96 10.01
CA LEU A 59 3.72 -16.25 11.04
C LEU A 59 3.09 -14.98 11.63
N ARG A 60 3.87 -13.90 11.80
CA ARG A 60 3.31 -12.60 12.21
C ARG A 60 2.35 -12.04 11.15
N ALA A 61 2.70 -12.16 9.87
CA ALA A 61 1.82 -11.72 8.79
C ALA A 61 0.53 -12.56 8.73
N VAL A 62 0.63 -13.89 8.92
CA VAL A 62 -0.53 -14.80 9.00
C VAL A 62 -1.42 -14.44 10.19
N ASP A 63 -0.83 -14.20 11.37
CA ASP A 63 -1.57 -13.80 12.57
C ASP A 63 -2.37 -12.51 12.34
N GLN A 64 -1.73 -11.48 11.78
CA GLN A 64 -2.39 -10.22 11.43
C GLN A 64 -3.53 -10.42 10.43
N LEU A 65 -3.31 -11.24 9.39
CA LEU A 65 -4.30 -11.55 8.37
C LEU A 65 -5.53 -12.24 8.96
N LEU A 66 -5.32 -13.27 9.79
CA LEU A 66 -6.41 -14.05 10.37
C LEU A 66 -7.14 -13.28 11.48
N CYS A 67 -6.45 -12.46 12.26
CA CYS A 67 -7.08 -11.57 13.23
C CYS A 67 -8.02 -10.57 12.53
N TRP A 68 -7.56 -9.95 11.45
CA TRP A 68 -8.38 -9.02 10.66
C TRP A 68 -9.66 -9.69 10.12
N CYS A 69 -9.56 -10.95 9.68
CA CYS A 69 -10.71 -11.74 9.24
C CYS A 69 -11.65 -12.10 10.40
N ALA A 70 -11.10 -12.54 11.54
CA ALA A 70 -11.86 -12.94 12.72
C ALA A 70 -12.66 -11.78 13.34
N GLU A 71 -12.11 -10.56 13.31
CA GLU A 71 -12.83 -9.34 13.73
C GLU A 71 -14.09 -9.06 12.90
N ARG A 72 -14.21 -9.67 11.72
CA ARG A 72 -15.26 -9.41 10.72
C ARG A 72 -16.11 -10.64 10.37
N ASP A 73 -16.00 -11.71 11.17
CA ASP A 73 -16.69 -12.98 10.89
C ASP A 73 -16.46 -13.49 9.45
N LEU A 74 -15.22 -13.32 8.96
CA LEU A 74 -14.81 -13.74 7.63
C LEU A 74 -13.99 -15.03 7.70
N GLU A 75 -14.38 -16.00 6.87
CA GLU A 75 -13.60 -17.21 6.60
C GLU A 75 -12.72 -16.98 5.36
N LEU A 76 -11.40 -17.09 5.53
CA LEU A 76 -10.45 -16.97 4.44
C LEU A 76 -10.06 -18.36 3.90
N GLU A 77 -10.48 -18.66 2.68
CA GLU A 77 -10.03 -19.83 1.94
C GLU A 77 -8.85 -19.48 1.04
N VAL A 78 -7.67 -20.03 1.31
CA VAL A 78 -6.50 -19.85 0.41
C VAL A 78 -6.35 -21.08 -0.46
N VAL A 79 -6.45 -20.89 -1.79
CA VAL A 79 -6.42 -21.97 -2.77
C VAL A 79 -5.24 -21.77 -3.72
N TRP A 80 -4.48 -22.83 -3.96
CA TRP A 80 -3.45 -22.80 -4.99
C TRP A 80 -4.08 -22.82 -6.37
N TYR A 81 -3.62 -21.94 -7.25
CA TYR A 81 -4.08 -21.86 -8.63
C TYR A 81 -2.90 -21.79 -9.60
N PRO A 82 -2.96 -22.46 -10.78
CA PRO A 82 -1.85 -22.52 -11.73
C PRO A 82 -1.41 -21.14 -12.19
N ARG A 83 -0.09 -20.97 -12.31
CA ARG A 83 0.53 -19.70 -12.73
C ARG A 83 0.20 -19.36 -14.18
N GLU A 84 0.00 -20.37 -15.02
CA GLU A 84 -0.32 -20.26 -16.44
C GLU A 84 -1.79 -19.91 -16.71
N SER A 85 -2.57 -19.60 -15.68
CA SER A 85 -3.94 -19.14 -15.85
C SER A 85 -3.98 -17.65 -16.19
N ASP A 86 -4.92 -17.26 -17.05
CA ASP A 86 -5.07 -15.86 -17.52
C ASP A 86 -5.11 -14.85 -16.36
N PHE A 87 -5.77 -15.17 -15.25
CA PHE A 87 -5.85 -14.30 -14.07
C PHE A 87 -4.51 -14.17 -13.33
N GLN A 88 -3.76 -15.26 -13.18
CA GLN A 88 -2.45 -15.21 -12.51
C GLN A 88 -1.39 -14.56 -13.38
N GLU A 89 -1.44 -14.77 -14.71
CA GLU A 89 -0.56 -14.05 -15.63
C GLU A 89 -0.83 -12.55 -15.60
N ALA A 90 -2.10 -12.13 -15.54
CA ALA A 90 -2.47 -10.72 -15.39
C ALA A 90 -1.97 -10.14 -14.05
N ALA A 91 -2.13 -10.86 -12.95
CA ALA A 91 -1.66 -10.43 -11.63
C ALA A 91 -0.11 -10.33 -11.58
N ASP A 92 0.60 -11.33 -12.10
CA ASP A 92 2.07 -11.34 -12.17
C ASP A 92 2.58 -10.20 -13.07
N ALA A 93 1.92 -9.93 -14.21
CA ALA A 93 2.25 -8.79 -15.06
C ALA A 93 2.09 -7.45 -14.33
N LEU A 94 0.99 -7.24 -13.60
CA LEU A 94 0.79 -6.03 -12.80
C LEU A 94 1.85 -5.89 -11.70
N SER A 95 2.29 -6.98 -11.07
CA SER A 95 3.34 -6.94 -10.04
C SER A 95 4.73 -6.55 -10.57
N LYS A 96 4.99 -6.83 -11.87
CA LYS A 96 6.26 -6.53 -12.56
C LYS A 96 6.38 -5.10 -13.04
N HIS A 97 5.34 -4.28 -12.87
CA HIS A 97 5.42 -2.85 -13.08
C HIS A 97 5.75 -2.18 -11.73
N PRO A 98 7.05 -2.07 -11.37
CA PRO A 98 7.40 -1.26 -10.21
C PRO A 98 6.84 0.14 -10.44
N ASP A 99 6.16 0.67 -9.44
CA ASP A 99 5.69 2.03 -9.47
C ASP A 99 6.90 2.97 -9.41
N LEU A 100 7.47 3.26 -10.59
CA LEU A 100 8.61 4.16 -10.77
C LEU A 100 8.28 5.60 -10.35
N THR A 101 7.02 5.87 -10.01
CA THR A 101 6.57 7.16 -9.51
C THR A 101 6.86 7.35 -8.01
N GLN A 102 7.18 6.29 -7.26
CA GLN A 102 7.42 6.33 -5.81
C GLN A 102 8.87 6.67 -5.44
N TRP A 103 9.50 7.58 -6.17
CA TRP A 103 10.77 8.13 -5.71
C TRP A 103 10.47 9.12 -4.58
N GLN A 104 11.24 9.04 -3.49
CA GLN A 104 11.05 9.91 -2.32
C GLN A 104 12.38 10.46 -1.85
N LEU A 105 12.36 11.67 -1.31
CA LEU A 105 13.52 12.19 -0.58
C LEU A 105 13.79 11.33 0.65
N ARG A 106 15.08 11.15 0.96
CA ARG A 106 15.51 10.57 2.24
C ARG A 106 15.03 11.47 3.38
N ALA A 107 14.66 10.87 4.51
CA ALA A 107 14.09 11.59 5.64
C ALA A 107 15.02 12.71 6.15
N GLU A 108 16.34 12.48 6.13
CA GLU A 108 17.34 13.46 6.55
C GLU A 108 17.34 14.68 5.62
N VAL A 109 17.24 14.46 4.30
CA VAL A 109 17.19 15.52 3.30
C VAL A 109 15.88 16.30 3.43
N PHE A 110 14.75 15.58 3.52
CA PHE A 110 13.44 16.21 3.73
C PHE A 110 13.46 17.11 4.97
N ASN A 111 13.94 16.61 6.11
CA ASN A 111 14.00 17.38 7.35
C ASN A 111 14.95 18.59 7.24
N SER A 112 16.04 18.50 6.47
CA SER A 112 16.95 19.62 6.26
C SER A 112 16.38 20.74 5.38
N LEU A 113 15.38 20.48 4.55
CA LEU A 113 14.78 21.54 3.71
C LEU A 113 14.10 22.60 4.57
N TRP A 114 13.48 22.18 5.68
CA TRP A 114 12.62 23.05 6.48
C TRP A 114 13.38 23.98 7.44
N ILE A 115 14.70 23.82 7.52
CA ILE A 115 15.58 24.75 8.25
C ILE A 115 16.19 25.83 7.34
N GLU A 116 15.94 25.76 6.02
CA GLU A 116 16.49 26.72 5.08
C GLU A 116 15.92 28.13 5.32
N PRO A 117 16.78 29.17 5.45
CA PRO A 117 16.35 30.53 5.78
C PRO A 117 15.34 31.12 4.77
N CYS A 118 15.39 30.69 3.52
CA CYS A 118 14.51 31.18 2.45
C CYS A 118 13.03 30.81 2.68
N LEU A 119 12.75 29.80 3.51
CA LEU A 119 11.38 29.38 3.84
C LEU A 119 10.81 30.14 5.05
N GLY A 120 11.58 31.00 5.71
CA GLY A 120 11.08 31.83 6.82
C GLY A 120 10.49 31.03 7.99
N GLY A 121 10.94 29.78 8.19
CA GLY A 121 10.42 28.88 9.22
C GLY A 121 9.07 28.24 8.88
N GLN A 122 8.56 28.41 7.66
CA GLN A 122 7.36 27.71 7.21
C GLN A 122 7.61 26.21 7.09
N GLN A 123 6.59 25.42 7.40
CA GLN A 123 6.59 23.96 7.30
C GLN A 123 5.50 23.54 6.32
N PRO A 124 5.72 22.49 5.52
CA PRO A 124 4.68 21.98 4.64
C PRO A 124 3.57 21.36 5.49
N THR A 125 2.35 21.49 5.00
CA THR A 125 1.13 21.04 5.69
C THR A 125 0.45 19.90 4.95
N VAL A 126 0.76 19.74 3.67
CA VAL A 126 0.23 18.69 2.80
C VAL A 126 1.32 18.16 1.89
N ASP A 127 1.41 16.85 1.76
CA ASP A 127 2.27 16.17 0.80
C ASP A 127 1.50 15.91 -0.50
N ALA A 128 1.96 16.53 -1.58
CA ALA A 128 1.34 16.43 -2.90
C ALA A 128 2.06 15.37 -3.73
N PHE A 129 1.29 14.53 -4.44
CA PHE A 129 1.80 13.40 -5.22
C PHE A 129 2.40 12.26 -4.38
N ALA A 130 1.91 12.08 -3.15
CA ALA A 130 2.34 11.02 -2.26
C ALA A 130 1.26 9.95 -2.06
N ASP A 131 1.66 8.78 -1.58
CA ASP A 131 0.75 7.72 -1.12
C ASP A 131 1.05 7.36 0.34
N GLU A 132 0.36 6.36 0.89
CA GLU A 132 0.55 5.89 2.28
C GLU A 132 1.99 5.46 2.61
N ARG A 133 2.76 5.11 1.58
CA ARG A 133 4.11 4.55 1.70
C ARG A 133 5.18 5.60 1.45
N SER A 134 4.89 6.63 0.66
CA SER A 134 5.83 7.69 0.29
C SER A 134 5.60 9.00 1.03
N THR A 135 4.42 9.20 1.64
CA THR A 135 4.08 10.43 2.34
C THR A 135 5.06 10.76 3.47
N LYS A 136 5.46 12.03 3.53
CA LYS A 136 6.27 12.62 4.59
C LYS A 136 5.43 13.35 5.62
N LEU A 137 4.14 13.54 5.34
CA LEU A 137 3.22 14.31 6.17
C LEU A 137 1.95 13.51 6.48
N PRO A 138 1.28 13.78 7.62
CA PRO A 138 0.02 13.11 7.95
C PRO A 138 -1.09 13.37 6.93
N LYS A 139 -1.06 14.53 6.24
CA LYS A 139 -2.05 14.92 5.24
C LYS A 139 -1.40 14.88 3.86
N PHE A 140 -2.00 14.16 2.91
CA PHE A 140 -1.43 14.01 1.57
C PHE A 140 -2.49 13.80 0.47
N TYR A 141 -2.12 14.08 -0.77
CA TYR A 141 -2.93 13.82 -1.96
C TYR A 141 -2.36 12.68 -2.78
N SER A 142 -3.19 11.67 -3.01
CA SER A 142 -2.80 10.41 -3.63
C SER A 142 -3.20 10.34 -5.11
N PRO A 143 -2.35 9.77 -6.00
CA PRO A 143 -2.70 9.58 -7.40
C PRO A 143 -3.90 8.62 -7.56
N THR A 144 -4.04 7.66 -6.65
CA THR A 144 -5.14 6.69 -6.60
C THR A 144 -5.82 6.73 -5.25
N TRP A 145 -6.98 6.07 -5.14
CA TRP A 145 -7.69 5.96 -3.87
C TRP A 145 -6.78 5.34 -2.78
N SER A 146 -6.76 5.97 -1.60
CA SER A 146 -6.14 5.46 -0.37
C SER A 146 -7.03 5.82 0.83
N PRO A 147 -7.25 4.89 1.77
CA PRO A 147 -8.14 5.10 2.91
C PRO A 147 -7.75 6.27 3.82
N ILE A 148 -6.46 6.64 3.86
CA ILE A 148 -5.96 7.74 4.70
C ILE A 148 -5.56 8.99 3.90
N SER A 149 -5.79 8.99 2.59
CA SER A 149 -5.52 10.16 1.74
C SER A 149 -6.51 11.29 2.01
N ALA A 150 -6.03 12.54 1.96
CA ALA A 150 -6.87 13.72 2.13
C ALA A 150 -7.55 14.16 0.82
N GLY A 151 -7.17 13.57 -0.30
CA GLY A 151 -7.69 13.83 -1.63
C GLY A 151 -7.09 12.89 -2.65
N ILE A 152 -7.84 12.61 -3.71
CA ILE A 152 -7.43 11.81 -4.87
C ILE A 152 -7.21 12.78 -6.03
N ASP A 153 -6.22 12.50 -6.87
CA ASP A 153 -5.79 13.36 -7.97
C ASP A 153 -5.32 14.75 -7.47
N THR A 154 -4.00 14.87 -7.28
CA THR A 154 -3.35 16.11 -6.83
C THR A 154 -3.71 17.33 -7.68
N PHE A 155 -3.96 17.17 -8.98
CA PHE A 155 -4.29 18.30 -9.86
C PHE A 155 -5.72 18.83 -9.62
N ALA A 156 -6.60 17.99 -9.08
CA ALA A 156 -7.95 18.39 -8.71
C ALA A 156 -8.03 19.08 -7.33
N GLN A 157 -6.96 19.06 -6.54
CA GLN A 157 -6.95 19.59 -5.17
C GLN A 157 -6.60 21.09 -5.12
N PRO A 158 -6.85 21.79 -4.00
CA PRO A 158 -6.35 23.15 -3.80
C PRO A 158 -4.82 23.17 -3.63
N TRP A 159 -4.14 24.05 -4.39
CA TRP A 159 -2.66 24.17 -4.36
C TRP A 159 -2.13 25.25 -3.42
N GLY A 160 -2.99 26.02 -2.76
CA GLY A 160 -2.58 27.08 -1.85
C GLY A 160 -3.69 27.59 -0.96
N GLY A 161 -3.29 28.40 0.02
CA GLY A 161 -4.14 29.02 1.03
C GLY A 161 -3.28 29.71 2.09
N PRO A 162 -3.86 30.54 2.97
CA PRO A 162 -3.11 31.31 3.97
C PRO A 162 -2.25 30.46 4.91
N GLU A 163 -2.69 29.23 5.17
CA GLU A 163 -2.03 28.26 6.06
C GLU A 163 -1.54 27.01 5.33
N GLN A 164 -1.60 26.99 3.99
CA GLN A 164 -1.29 25.80 3.21
C GLN A 164 0.02 25.98 2.43
N LEU A 165 1.07 25.32 2.90
CA LEU A 165 2.28 25.07 2.13
C LEU A 165 2.30 23.61 1.66
N LEU A 166 2.48 23.40 0.36
CA LEU A 166 2.60 22.07 -0.23
C LEU A 166 4.07 21.64 -0.26
N TYR A 167 4.35 20.41 0.17
CA TYR A 167 5.53 19.69 -0.29
C TYR A 167 5.18 18.98 -1.61
N ILE A 168 5.98 19.19 -2.65
CA ILE A 168 5.69 18.74 -4.02
C ILE A 168 6.83 17.87 -4.51
N ASN A 169 6.54 16.58 -4.75
CA ASN A 169 7.52 15.60 -5.23
C ASN A 169 6.91 14.71 -6.33
N PRO A 170 6.59 15.28 -7.51
CA PRO A 170 5.78 14.60 -8.51
C PRO A 170 6.57 13.50 -9.22
N PRO A 171 5.88 12.50 -9.80
CA PRO A 171 6.49 11.57 -10.75
C PRO A 171 7.20 12.34 -11.87
N PHE A 172 8.42 11.92 -12.24
CA PHE A 172 9.19 12.60 -13.28
C PHE A 172 8.44 12.67 -14.62
N GLN A 173 7.59 11.70 -14.94
CA GLN A 173 6.81 11.71 -16.18
C GLN A 173 5.76 12.84 -16.25
N LEU A 174 5.42 13.45 -15.11
CA LEU A 174 4.50 14.58 -15.03
C LEU A 174 5.22 15.94 -15.11
N MET A 175 6.55 15.93 -15.12
CA MET A 175 7.38 17.13 -15.30
C MET A 175 7.81 17.20 -16.77
N GLY A 176 7.39 18.27 -17.46
CA GLY A 176 7.67 18.50 -18.89
C GLY A 176 9.10 18.92 -19.19
#